data_AF-A0AAV4E1G0-F1
#
_entry.id   AF-A0AAV4E1G0-F1
#
_cell.length_a   1.000
_cell.length_b   1.000
_cell.length_c   1.000
_cell.angle_alpha   90.00
_cell.angle_beta   90.00
_cell.angle_gamma   90.00
#
_symmetry.space_group_name_H-M   'P 1'
#
loop_
_entity.id
_entity.type
_entity.pdbx_description
1 polymer ?
#
loop_
_entity_poly.entity_id
_entity_poly.type
_entity_poly.pdbx_seq_one_letter_code
_entity_poly.pdbx_strand_id
1 'polypeptide(L)'
;MLRHSRLARLCLYTVCPQGSECRVVQDCQICSPKPKCVGRDFIPAIADRGCHFSGFQQAVLLQSLHAGYPLRPRLCSHVSPSRNAKRTRCPLGAACVARYGGRNLCCFKQRTPIVEKPGFCPAVPGPGTCGGIFCHADIDCGGEMKCCRNACGGNVCTSVSASSVCGRCPPGTVCQTQEVQCIRAPCPVTYDCVPLRHSNHEPCPEISPSFCSSSQQNDLCLSDMHCRPSQSCCFDGCARRCRFTLRLP
;
A
#
# COMPACT_ATOMS: atom_id res chain seq x y z
N MET A 1 -4.87 6.89 33.84
CA MET A 1 -5.12 7.52 32.52
C MET A 1 -4.77 6.51 31.43
N LEU A 2 -5.71 5.96 30.63
CA LEU A 2 -5.44 5.17 29.39
C LEU A 2 -6.73 4.60 28.73
N ARG A 3 -7.79 5.41 28.54
CA ARG A 3 -9.02 4.97 27.81
C ARG A 3 -9.13 5.44 26.35
N HIS A 4 -8.18 6.25 25.86
CA HIS A 4 -8.25 6.85 24.53
C HIS A 4 -7.71 5.96 23.38
N SER A 5 -7.14 4.79 23.68
CA SER A 5 -6.38 3.98 22.71
C SER A 5 -7.22 2.96 21.90
N ARG A 6 -8.34 2.46 22.45
CA ARG A 6 -9.13 1.41 21.77
C ARG A 6 -10.05 1.95 20.67
N LEU A 7 -10.54 3.18 20.80
CA LEU A 7 -11.49 3.75 19.83
C LEU A 7 -10.79 4.12 18.50
N ALA A 8 -9.53 4.56 18.51
CA ALA A 8 -8.80 4.93 17.28
C ALA A 8 -8.44 3.75 16.34
N ARG A 9 -8.81 2.51 16.70
CA ARG A 9 -8.42 1.26 16.01
C ARG A 9 -9.61 0.33 15.74
N LEU A 10 -10.83 0.86 15.67
CA LEU A 10 -12.05 0.04 15.61
C LEU A 10 -12.01 -1.01 14.49
N CYS A 11 -11.63 -0.66 13.25
CA CYS A 11 -11.52 -1.64 12.16
C CYS A 11 -10.12 -2.21 11.91
N LEU A 12 -9.12 -1.88 12.73
CA LEU A 12 -7.73 -2.30 12.46
C LEU A 12 -7.57 -3.83 12.43
N TYR A 13 -8.36 -4.55 13.23
CA TYR A 13 -8.24 -6.00 13.40
C TYR A 13 -9.53 -6.74 13.05
N THR A 14 -10.46 -6.09 12.35
CA THR A 14 -11.75 -6.68 11.99
C THR A 14 -11.66 -7.26 10.59
N VAL A 15 -11.70 -8.59 10.50
CA VAL A 15 -11.80 -9.31 9.22
C VAL A 15 -13.27 -9.50 8.89
N CYS A 16 -13.66 -9.08 7.69
CA CYS A 16 -15.04 -9.15 7.23
C CYS A 16 -15.19 -10.18 6.10
N PRO A 17 -16.34 -10.87 6.02
CA PRO A 17 -16.61 -11.82 4.94
C PRO A 17 -16.63 -11.12 3.57
N GLN A 18 -16.44 -11.89 2.50
CA GLN A 18 -16.42 -11.39 1.13
C GLN A 18 -17.72 -10.61 0.81
N GLY A 19 -17.59 -9.48 0.12
CA GLY A 19 -18.71 -8.57 -0.16
C GLY A 19 -19.05 -7.61 0.97
N SER A 20 -18.35 -7.66 2.10
CA SER A 20 -18.50 -6.71 3.21
C SER A 20 -17.20 -6.02 3.59
N GLU A 21 -17.32 -4.88 4.26
CA GLU A 21 -16.20 -4.06 4.72
C GLU A 21 -16.42 -3.66 6.19
N CYS A 22 -15.35 -3.52 6.96
CA CYS A 22 -15.47 -3.02 8.32
C CYS A 22 -15.76 -1.52 8.33
N ARG A 23 -16.84 -1.15 9.02
CA ARG A 23 -17.27 0.24 9.18
C ARG A 23 -17.39 0.61 10.64
N VAL A 24 -17.13 1.89 10.93
CA VAL A 24 -17.35 2.48 12.25
C VAL A 24 -18.82 2.87 12.36
N VAL A 25 -19.61 2.02 13.02
CA VAL A 25 -21.07 2.15 13.11
C VAL A 25 -21.49 2.51 14.54
N GLN A 26 -22.43 3.45 14.65
CA GLN A 26 -23.14 3.77 15.88
C GLN A 26 -24.55 3.18 15.83
N ASP A 27 -24.90 2.39 16.85
CA ASP A 27 -26.26 1.86 17.03
C ASP A 27 -27.26 2.98 17.39
N CYS A 28 -26.77 4.08 17.97
CA CYS A 28 -27.57 5.25 18.31
C CYS A 28 -26.74 6.55 18.30
N GLN A 29 -27.39 7.72 18.23
CA GLN A 29 -26.72 9.03 18.09
C GLN A 29 -25.71 9.38 19.21
N ILE A 30 -25.87 8.78 20.39
CA ILE A 30 -25.02 9.01 21.58
C ILE A 30 -24.20 7.77 21.98
N CYS A 31 -24.39 6.66 21.29
CA CYS A 31 -23.74 5.40 21.60
C CYS A 31 -22.27 5.44 21.19
N SER A 32 -21.41 4.71 21.89
CA SER A 32 -20.03 4.52 21.44
C SER A 32 -20.00 3.82 20.08
N PRO A 33 -19.20 4.31 19.12
CA PRO A 33 -19.06 3.65 17.84
C PRO A 33 -18.37 2.29 18.01
N LYS A 34 -18.78 1.32 17.19
CA LYS A 34 -18.25 -0.05 17.17
C LYS A 34 -17.85 -0.44 15.75
N PRO A 35 -16.88 -1.34 15.57
CA PRO A 35 -16.62 -1.91 14.27
C PRO A 35 -17.74 -2.89 13.90
N LYS A 36 -18.19 -2.84 12.66
CA LYS A 36 -19.18 -3.77 12.12
C LYS A 36 -18.87 -4.08 10.67
N CYS A 37 -18.96 -5.35 10.30
CA CYS A 37 -18.92 -5.73 8.89
C CYS A 37 -20.24 -5.39 8.23
N VAL A 38 -20.18 -4.58 7.18
CA VAL A 38 -21.34 -4.07 6.45
C VAL A 38 -21.16 -4.43 4.99
N GLY A 39 -22.20 -5.01 4.37
CA GLY A 39 -22.19 -5.26 2.92
C GLY A 39 -21.95 -3.97 2.15
N ARG A 40 -21.12 -4.02 1.10
CA ARG A 40 -20.71 -2.82 0.34
C ARG A 40 -21.90 -2.04 -0.23
N ASP A 41 -22.97 -2.72 -0.59
CA ASP A 41 -24.21 -2.12 -1.13
C ASP A 41 -24.96 -1.25 -0.11
N PHE A 42 -24.73 -1.47 1.19
CA PHE A 42 -25.35 -0.69 2.27
C PHE A 42 -24.49 0.51 2.71
N ILE A 43 -23.33 0.71 2.09
CA ILE A 43 -22.41 1.80 2.40
C ILE A 43 -22.66 2.98 1.45
N PRO A 44 -23.07 4.15 1.95
CA PRO A 44 -23.26 5.32 1.10
C PRO A 44 -21.91 5.85 0.57
N ALA A 45 -21.64 5.65 -0.73
CA ALA A 45 -20.40 6.06 -1.42
C ALA A 45 -20.04 7.56 -1.25
N ILE A 46 -21.06 8.38 -1.01
CA ILE A 46 -20.94 9.82 -0.81
C ILE A 46 -20.33 10.13 0.58
N ALA A 47 -20.59 9.32 1.61
CA ALA A 47 -20.20 9.63 2.97
C ALA A 47 -18.68 9.72 3.14
N ASP A 48 -17.96 8.74 2.59
CA ASP A 48 -16.49 8.67 2.73
C ASP A 48 -15.78 9.72 1.90
N ARG A 49 -16.31 10.07 0.71
CA ARG A 49 -15.68 11.07 -0.18
C ARG A 49 -15.38 12.39 0.53
N GLY A 50 -16.31 12.86 1.38
CA GLY A 50 -16.10 14.11 2.14
C GLY A 50 -15.04 13.97 3.23
N CYS A 51 -14.99 12.81 3.87
CA CYS A 51 -14.01 12.50 4.91
C CYS A 51 -12.61 12.29 4.32
N HIS A 52 -12.50 11.60 3.18
CA HIS A 52 -11.24 11.37 2.46
C HIS A 52 -10.60 12.70 2.05
N PHE A 53 -11.38 13.63 1.48
CA PHE A 53 -10.89 14.96 1.11
C PHE A 53 -10.27 15.72 2.30
N SER A 54 -10.75 15.45 3.51
CA SER A 54 -10.27 16.09 4.73
C SER A 54 -9.24 15.25 5.51
N GLY A 55 -8.71 14.18 4.91
CA GLY A 55 -7.66 13.34 5.51
C GLY A 55 -8.14 12.34 6.55
N PHE A 56 -9.41 11.93 6.49
CA PHE A 56 -10.01 10.90 7.34
C PHE A 56 -10.33 9.64 6.52
N GLN A 57 -10.30 8.46 7.15
CA GLN A 57 -10.48 7.17 6.44
C GLN A 57 -11.93 6.86 6.08
N GLN A 58 -12.90 7.28 6.87
CA GLN A 58 -14.30 6.94 6.62
C GLN A 58 -15.24 7.86 7.39
N ALA A 59 -16.48 7.94 6.92
CA ALA A 59 -17.55 8.53 7.72
C ALA A 59 -17.99 7.58 8.83
N VAL A 60 -18.35 8.12 9.99
CA VAL A 60 -19.09 7.38 11.00
C VAL A 60 -20.50 7.16 10.48
N LEU A 61 -20.99 5.93 10.54
CA LEU A 61 -22.31 5.56 10.05
C LEU A 61 -23.27 5.28 11.20
N LEU A 62 -24.55 5.56 11.00
CA LEU A 62 -25.63 5.19 11.92
C LEU A 62 -26.30 3.91 11.41
N GLN A 63 -26.49 2.96 12.32
CA GLN A 63 -27.25 1.75 12.08
C GLN A 63 -28.68 2.12 11.65
N SER A 64 -29.16 1.50 10.57
CA SER A 64 -30.57 1.65 10.17
C SER A 64 -31.48 0.94 11.18
N LEU A 65 -32.63 1.54 11.46
CA LEU A 65 -33.72 0.93 12.25
C LEU A 65 -34.38 -0.24 11.52
N HIS A 66 -34.26 -0.31 10.19
CA HIS A 66 -34.83 -1.35 9.36
C HIS A 66 -33.70 -2.20 8.76
N ALA A 67 -33.78 -3.51 8.96
CA ALA A 67 -32.88 -4.47 8.33
C ALA A 67 -33.01 -4.38 6.80
N GLY A 68 -31.88 -4.40 6.09
CA GLY A 68 -31.84 -4.30 4.63
C GLY A 68 -31.90 -2.88 4.05
N TYR A 69 -31.79 -1.83 4.88
CA TYR A 69 -31.68 -0.45 4.40
C TYR A 69 -30.24 0.08 4.50
N PRO A 70 -29.82 0.98 3.59
CA PRO A 70 -28.50 1.59 3.61
C PRO A 70 -28.23 2.31 4.93
N LEU A 71 -26.98 2.24 5.38
CA LEU A 71 -26.55 3.01 6.53
C LEU A 71 -26.57 4.50 6.21
N ARG A 72 -26.78 5.33 7.25
CA ARG A 72 -26.84 6.78 7.10
C ARG A 72 -25.58 7.44 7.67
N PRO A 73 -25.01 8.45 7.00
CA PRO A 73 -23.86 9.16 7.55
C PRO A 73 -24.23 9.91 8.82
N ARG A 74 -23.34 9.89 9.82
CA ARG A 74 -23.50 10.66 11.04
C ARG A 74 -23.19 12.13 10.78
N LEU A 75 -24.21 12.97 10.89
CA LEU A 75 -24.06 14.42 10.77
C LEU A 75 -23.59 15.06 12.08
N CYS A 76 -22.94 16.21 11.97
CA CYS A 76 -22.52 17.04 13.10
C CYS A 76 -22.79 18.52 12.85
N SER A 77 -22.64 19.34 13.88
CA SER A 77 -22.78 20.80 13.79
C SER A 77 -21.72 21.47 14.65
N HIS A 78 -21.07 22.52 14.14
CA HIS A 78 -20.06 23.30 14.89
C HIS A 78 -20.69 24.24 15.95
N VAL A 79 -22.02 24.30 16.03
CA VAL A 79 -22.74 25.19 16.95
C VAL A 79 -22.89 24.55 18.34
N SER A 80 -22.32 25.19 19.35
CA SER A 80 -22.57 24.97 20.80
C SER A 80 -23.32 26.18 21.37
N PRO A 81 -23.98 26.14 22.56
CA PRO A 81 -24.30 25.04 23.47
C PRO A 81 -25.83 25.02 23.77
N SER A 82 -26.62 24.28 23.00
CA SER A 82 -27.99 23.93 23.44
C SER A 82 -27.95 22.64 24.27
N ARG A 83 -28.98 22.35 25.09
CA ARG A 83 -29.13 21.07 25.83
C ARG A 83 -29.01 19.83 24.90
N ASN A 84 -29.13 20.02 23.58
CA ASN A 84 -28.91 19.03 22.52
C ASN A 84 -27.45 18.87 22.02
N ALA A 85 -26.46 19.55 22.59
CA ALA A 85 -25.06 19.56 22.12
C ALA A 85 -24.36 18.20 22.13
N LYS A 86 -24.90 17.19 22.82
CA LYS A 86 -24.42 15.78 22.76
C LYS A 86 -24.85 15.08 21.46
N ARG A 87 -25.96 15.49 20.83
CA ARG A 87 -26.45 14.95 19.55
C ARG A 87 -25.76 15.57 18.34
N THR A 88 -25.13 16.72 18.47
CA THR A 88 -24.44 17.41 17.36
C THR A 88 -22.93 17.22 17.36
N ARG A 89 -22.35 16.71 18.45
CA ARG A 89 -20.94 16.35 18.54
C ARG A 89 -20.64 14.97 17.97
N CYS A 90 -19.47 14.85 17.36
CA CYS A 90 -18.97 13.56 16.91
C CYS A 90 -18.52 12.69 18.08
N PRO A 91 -18.63 11.36 17.95
CA PRO A 91 -18.13 10.45 18.97
C PRO A 91 -16.61 10.57 19.13
N LEU A 92 -16.11 10.11 20.27
CA LEU A 92 -14.67 10.06 20.54
C LEU A 92 -13.91 9.32 19.42
N GLY A 93 -12.84 9.93 18.92
CA GLY A 93 -12.04 9.41 17.81
C GLY A 93 -12.52 9.88 16.42
N ALA A 94 -13.65 10.59 16.35
CA ALA A 94 -14.12 11.24 15.13
C ALA A 94 -14.03 12.77 15.24
N ALA A 95 -13.84 13.42 14.09
CA ALA A 95 -13.88 14.87 13.97
C ALA A 95 -15.08 15.30 13.12
N CYS A 96 -15.60 16.49 13.40
CA CYS A 96 -16.63 17.11 12.58
C CYS A 96 -15.97 17.83 11.41
N VAL A 97 -16.34 17.45 10.19
CA VAL A 97 -15.74 17.92 8.95
C VAL A 97 -16.82 18.54 8.07
N ALA A 98 -16.54 19.73 7.51
CA ALA A 98 -17.44 20.41 6.59
C ALA A 98 -17.46 19.71 5.23
N ARG A 99 -18.66 19.48 4.68
CA ARG A 99 -18.83 18.89 3.35
C ARG A 99 -19.32 19.92 2.35
N TYR A 100 -18.86 19.82 1.10
CA TYR A 100 -19.53 20.47 -0.04
C TYR A 100 -20.97 19.94 -0.15
N GLY A 101 -21.95 20.86 -0.12
CA GLY A 101 -23.39 20.55 -0.07
C GLY A 101 -24.10 20.89 1.25
N GLY A 102 -23.44 21.59 2.19
CA GLY A 102 -24.11 22.33 3.27
C GLY A 102 -24.40 21.57 4.58
N ARG A 103 -23.87 20.35 4.78
CA ARG A 103 -23.99 19.61 6.05
C ARG A 103 -22.65 19.01 6.48
N ASN A 104 -22.34 19.06 7.77
CA ASN A 104 -21.08 18.54 8.30
C ASN A 104 -21.21 17.06 8.69
N LEU A 105 -20.13 16.31 8.53
CA LEU A 105 -20.06 14.87 8.77
C LEU A 105 -19.09 14.55 9.91
N CYS A 106 -19.40 13.51 10.68
CA CYS A 106 -18.44 12.90 11.57
C CYS A 106 -17.55 11.95 10.81
N CYS A 107 -16.27 12.31 10.72
CA CYS A 107 -15.25 11.54 10.04
C CYS A 107 -14.33 10.86 11.05
N PHE A 108 -14.11 9.56 10.88
CA PHE A 108 -13.27 8.76 11.76
C PHE A 108 -11.86 8.70 11.20
N LYS A 109 -10.87 9.07 12.02
CA LYS A 109 -9.45 8.88 11.67
C LYS A 109 -8.95 7.66 12.42
N GLN A 110 -8.71 6.58 11.70
CA GLN A 110 -7.99 5.46 12.28
C GLN A 110 -6.52 5.86 12.39
N ARG A 111 -5.93 5.71 13.58
CA ARG A 111 -4.47 5.78 13.74
C ARG A 111 -3.86 4.44 13.34
N THR A 112 -4.18 4.04 12.13
CA THR A 112 -3.64 2.88 11.47
C THR A 112 -2.87 3.43 10.30
N PRO A 113 -1.71 2.85 9.96
CA PRO A 113 -1.17 3.10 8.64
C PRO A 113 -2.33 2.81 7.69
N ILE A 114 -2.55 3.71 6.74
CA ILE A 114 -3.27 3.34 5.53
C ILE A 114 -2.68 1.97 5.15
N VAL A 115 -3.51 0.98 4.84
CA VAL A 115 -2.98 -0.27 4.26
C VAL A 115 -2.48 0.14 2.88
N GLU A 116 -1.34 0.81 2.87
CA GLU A 116 -0.53 1.03 1.72
C GLU A 116 -0.14 -0.37 1.33
N LYS A 117 -0.66 -0.80 0.18
CA LYS A 117 -0.16 -2.02 -0.39
C LYS A 117 1.33 -1.81 -0.58
N PRO A 118 2.15 -2.81 -0.25
CA PRO A 118 3.59 -2.65 -0.33
C PRO A 118 4.01 -2.19 -1.74
N GLY A 119 5.01 -1.31 -1.76
CA GLY A 119 5.57 -0.72 -2.96
C GLY A 119 5.19 0.75 -3.19
N PHE A 120 5.83 1.38 -4.19
CA PHE A 120 5.68 2.79 -4.55
C PHE A 120 5.04 2.93 -5.93
N CYS A 121 4.35 4.05 -6.15
CA CYS A 121 3.85 4.37 -7.47
C CYS A 121 5.00 4.41 -8.50
N PRO A 122 4.79 3.86 -9.71
CA PRO A 122 5.82 3.90 -10.74
C PRO A 122 6.22 5.35 -11.04
N ALA A 123 7.53 5.57 -11.24
CA ALA A 123 8.08 6.90 -11.51
C ALA A 123 7.57 7.48 -12.84
N VAL A 124 7.23 6.62 -13.79
CA VAL A 124 6.49 6.99 -14.99
C VAL A 124 5.01 6.72 -14.71
N PRO A 125 4.18 7.76 -14.56
CA PRO A 125 2.75 7.55 -14.46
C PRO A 125 2.29 6.83 -15.73
N GLY A 126 1.74 5.62 -15.59
CA GLY A 126 1.28 4.83 -16.73
C GLY A 126 0.27 5.59 -17.60
N PRO A 127 0.05 5.16 -18.86
CA PRO A 127 -0.92 5.80 -19.74
C PRO A 127 -2.32 5.68 -19.11
N GLY A 128 -2.78 6.78 -18.51
CA GLY A 128 -4.13 6.91 -17.98
C GLY A 128 -4.92 7.84 -18.89
N THR A 129 -6.20 7.53 -19.09
CA THR A 129 -7.13 8.47 -19.71
C THR A 129 -7.15 9.77 -18.90
N CYS A 130 -6.73 10.86 -19.53
CA CYS A 130 -6.78 12.19 -18.96
C CYS A 130 -8.25 12.58 -18.81
N GLY A 131 -8.75 12.60 -17.57
CA GLY A 131 -10.14 12.99 -17.30
C GLY A 131 -10.83 12.39 -16.07
N GLY A 132 -10.20 11.47 -15.32
CA GLY A 132 -10.86 10.82 -14.17
C GLY A 132 -9.98 10.58 -12.95
N ILE A 133 -10.60 10.68 -11.76
CA ILE A 133 -10.11 10.07 -10.52
C ILE A 133 -10.84 8.73 -10.39
N PHE A 134 -10.12 7.63 -10.62
CA PHE A 134 -10.66 6.26 -10.63
C PHE A 134 -10.44 5.54 -9.29
N CYS A 135 -9.55 6.04 -8.45
CA CYS A 135 -9.27 5.54 -7.11
C CYS A 135 -8.86 6.69 -6.18
N HIS A 136 -9.01 6.52 -4.88
CA HIS A 136 -8.56 7.47 -3.86
C HIS A 136 -7.50 6.88 -2.92
N ALA A 137 -7.49 5.56 -2.74
CA ALA A 137 -6.51 4.84 -1.94
C ALA A 137 -6.24 3.44 -2.52
N ASP A 138 -5.16 2.79 -2.09
CA ASP A 138 -4.76 1.45 -2.57
C ASP A 138 -5.86 0.39 -2.39
N ILE A 139 -6.72 0.56 -1.38
CA ILE A 139 -7.85 -0.33 -1.10
C ILE A 139 -8.94 -0.29 -2.19
N ASP A 140 -9.02 0.81 -2.95
CA ASP A 140 -9.96 0.95 -4.06
C ASP A 140 -9.52 0.11 -5.28
N CYS A 141 -8.25 -0.32 -5.28
CA CYS A 141 -7.67 -1.11 -6.35
C CYS A 141 -7.71 -2.61 -6.00
N GLY A 142 -7.93 -3.47 -7.00
CA GLY A 142 -7.87 -4.93 -6.82
C GLY A 142 -6.44 -5.46 -6.65
N GLY A 143 -6.29 -6.62 -6.02
CA GLY A 143 -5.00 -7.33 -5.92
C GLY A 143 -3.89 -6.49 -5.27
N GLU A 144 -2.68 -6.51 -5.84
CA GLU A 144 -1.51 -5.74 -5.39
C GLU A 144 -1.41 -4.33 -6.00
N MET A 145 -2.40 -3.90 -6.78
CA MET A 145 -2.36 -2.61 -7.46
C MET A 145 -2.52 -1.44 -6.48
N LYS A 146 -1.73 -0.39 -6.67
CA LYS A 146 -1.78 0.84 -5.89
C LYS A 146 -2.56 1.92 -6.59
N CYS A 147 -3.12 2.84 -5.80
CA CYS A 147 -3.77 4.03 -6.33
C CYS A 147 -2.75 5.15 -6.51
N CYS A 148 -2.43 5.46 -7.77
CA CYS A 148 -1.34 6.35 -8.10
C CYS A 148 -1.79 7.52 -8.96
N ARG A 149 -1.11 8.66 -8.79
CA ARG A 149 -1.38 9.85 -9.60
C ARG A 149 -0.86 9.62 -11.02
N ASN A 150 -1.69 9.89 -12.02
CA ASN A 150 -1.32 9.82 -13.43
C ASN A 150 -0.71 11.16 -13.89
N ALA A 151 -0.17 11.18 -15.13
CA ALA A 151 0.49 12.35 -15.72
C ALA A 151 -0.45 13.57 -15.89
N CYS A 152 -1.76 13.31 -15.93
CA CYS A 152 -2.80 14.32 -16.10
C CYS A 152 -3.43 14.76 -14.77
N GLY A 153 -2.83 14.37 -13.63
CA GLY A 153 -3.23 14.84 -12.30
C GLY A 153 -4.40 14.10 -11.64
N GLY A 154 -5.00 13.13 -12.33
CA GLY A 154 -5.99 12.20 -11.77
C GLY A 154 -5.34 11.01 -11.07
N ASN A 155 -6.14 10.11 -10.49
CA ASN A 155 -5.65 8.90 -9.82
C ASN A 155 -6.15 7.65 -10.56
N VAL A 156 -5.29 6.66 -10.71
CA VAL A 156 -5.60 5.40 -11.39
C VAL A 156 -4.97 4.23 -10.63
N CYS A 157 -5.64 3.08 -10.66
CA CYS A 157 -5.07 1.84 -10.16
C CYS A 157 -3.98 1.35 -11.11
N THR A 158 -2.76 1.22 -10.61
CA THR A 158 -1.62 0.74 -11.39
C THR A 158 -0.88 -0.36 -10.65
N SER A 159 -0.26 -1.26 -11.40
CA SER A 159 0.71 -2.19 -10.83
C SER A 159 1.93 -1.42 -10.29
N VAL A 160 2.45 -1.93 -9.17
CA VAL A 160 3.73 -1.52 -8.60
C VAL A 160 4.84 -2.17 -9.42
N SER A 161 5.82 -1.39 -9.87
CA SER A 161 6.99 -1.94 -10.57
C SER A 161 7.88 -2.73 -9.60
N ALA A 162 8.57 -3.79 -10.04
CA ALA A 162 9.49 -4.55 -9.17
C ALA A 162 10.59 -3.66 -8.54
N SER A 163 10.98 -2.57 -9.20
CA SER A 163 11.92 -1.56 -8.68
C SER A 163 11.35 -0.62 -7.62
N SER A 164 10.04 -0.70 -7.36
CA SER A 164 9.33 0.21 -6.46
C SER A 164 9.00 -0.39 -5.11
N VAL A 165 9.54 -1.55 -4.72
CA VAL A 165 9.27 -2.11 -3.38
C VAL A 165 10.49 -2.08 -2.45
N CYS A 166 11.67 -2.24 -3.01
CA CYS A 166 12.97 -2.11 -2.34
C CYS A 166 13.76 -0.85 -2.79
N GLY A 167 13.25 -0.13 -3.80
CA GLY A 167 13.98 0.97 -4.47
C GLY A 167 15.04 0.47 -5.47
N ARG A 168 16.13 1.22 -5.64
CA ARG A 168 17.32 0.76 -6.37
C ARG A 168 18.17 -0.09 -5.43
N CYS A 169 18.12 -1.41 -5.61
CA CYS A 169 19.02 -2.32 -4.91
C CYS A 169 20.49 -2.06 -5.31
N PRO A 170 21.46 -2.20 -4.38
CA PRO A 170 22.88 -2.16 -4.68
C PRO A 170 23.26 -3.15 -5.80
N PRO A 171 24.34 -2.88 -6.57
CA PRO A 171 24.88 -3.84 -7.52
C PRO A 171 25.12 -5.20 -6.86
N GLY A 172 24.71 -6.30 -7.52
CA GLY A 172 24.85 -7.66 -6.97
C GLY A 172 23.68 -8.14 -6.10
N THR A 173 22.62 -7.34 -5.95
CA THR A 173 21.42 -7.70 -5.19
C THR A 173 20.15 -7.58 -6.03
N VAL A 174 19.13 -8.39 -5.72
CA VAL A 174 17.81 -8.39 -6.37
C VAL A 174 16.72 -8.22 -5.33
N CYS A 175 15.66 -7.51 -5.71
CA CYS A 175 14.46 -7.37 -4.91
C CYS A 175 13.72 -8.70 -4.84
N GLN A 176 13.57 -9.29 -3.65
CA GLN A 176 12.79 -10.51 -3.47
C GLN A 176 11.68 -10.30 -2.43
N THR A 177 10.50 -10.84 -2.72
CA THR A 177 9.38 -10.96 -1.78
C THR A 177 9.74 -11.96 -0.69
N GLN A 178 9.64 -11.55 0.57
CA GLN A 178 9.70 -12.43 1.72
C GLN A 178 8.31 -12.54 2.36
N GLU A 179 7.84 -13.78 2.47
CA GLU A 179 6.67 -14.10 3.27
C GLU A 179 7.11 -14.11 4.75
N VAL A 180 6.64 -13.16 5.55
CA VAL A 180 6.86 -13.24 7.00
C VAL A 180 5.81 -14.13 7.64
N GLN A 181 6.27 -15.04 8.49
CA GLN A 181 5.39 -15.78 9.37
C GLN A 181 4.82 -14.84 10.43
N CYS A 182 3.50 -14.72 10.44
CA CYS A 182 2.77 -13.90 11.38
C CYS A 182 1.74 -14.74 12.13
N ILE A 183 1.36 -14.29 13.32
CA ILE A 183 0.41 -15.01 14.17
C ILE A 183 -1.02 -14.97 13.57
N ARG A 184 -1.32 -14.01 12.68
CA ARG A 184 -2.67 -13.81 12.10
C ARG A 184 -2.62 -13.45 10.61
N ALA A 185 -3.19 -14.30 9.77
CA ALA A 185 -3.31 -14.07 8.34
C ALA A 185 -4.34 -12.96 7.99
N PRO A 186 -4.19 -12.25 6.85
CA PRO A 186 -3.08 -12.37 5.89
C PRO A 186 -1.80 -11.76 6.45
N CYS A 187 -0.69 -12.48 6.31
CA CYS A 187 0.60 -11.96 6.73
C CYS A 187 1.05 -10.84 5.79
N PRO A 188 1.60 -9.74 6.33
CA PRO A 188 2.22 -8.74 5.48
C PRO A 188 3.34 -9.40 4.68
N VAL A 189 3.48 -9.08 3.41
CA VAL A 189 4.68 -9.46 2.64
C VAL A 189 5.72 -8.37 2.80
N THR A 190 6.97 -8.74 3.05
CA THR A 190 8.11 -7.83 3.10
C THR A 190 8.95 -8.00 1.83
N TYR A 191 9.78 -7.02 1.51
CA TYR A 191 10.61 -7.05 0.31
C TYR A 191 12.01 -6.61 0.69
N ASP A 192 12.99 -7.44 0.38
CA ASP A 192 14.38 -7.20 0.75
C ASP A 192 15.28 -7.28 -0.49
N CYS A 193 16.31 -6.44 -0.54
CA CYS A 193 17.41 -6.62 -1.47
C CYS A 193 18.23 -7.81 -0.97
N VAL A 194 17.97 -8.99 -1.53
CA VAL A 194 18.77 -10.18 -1.27
C VAL A 194 19.94 -10.19 -2.24
N PRO A 195 21.12 -10.72 -1.88
CA PRO A 195 22.16 -11.03 -2.86
C PRO A 195 21.52 -11.80 -4.01
N LEU A 196 21.87 -11.42 -5.25
CA LEU A 196 21.64 -12.31 -6.38
C LEU A 196 22.27 -13.63 -5.94
N ARG A 197 21.44 -14.64 -5.67
CA ARG A 197 21.94 -16.00 -5.59
C ARG A 197 22.41 -16.29 -7.00
N HIS A 198 23.65 -15.90 -7.29
CA HIS A 198 24.41 -16.43 -8.39
C HIS A 198 24.24 -17.92 -8.27
N SER A 199 23.50 -18.45 -9.25
CA SER A 199 23.24 -19.87 -9.43
C SER A 199 24.46 -20.66 -9.02
N ASN A 200 24.49 -21.29 -7.84
CA ASN A 200 25.45 -22.31 -7.38
C ASN A 200 26.91 -22.29 -7.92
N HIS A 201 27.47 -21.12 -8.25
CA HIS A 201 28.73 -20.94 -8.95
C HIS A 201 29.56 -19.96 -8.15
N GLU A 202 30.86 -20.26 -8.00
CA GLU A 202 31.79 -19.45 -7.23
C GLU A 202 31.79 -17.98 -7.69
N PRO A 203 31.97 -17.03 -6.77
CA PRO A 203 32.15 -15.62 -7.12
C PRO A 203 33.38 -15.45 -8.03
N CYS A 204 33.32 -14.48 -8.94
CA CYS A 204 34.46 -14.14 -9.80
C CYS A 204 35.70 -13.82 -8.95
N PRO A 205 36.92 -14.21 -9.39
CA PRO A 205 38.14 -13.94 -8.64
C PRO A 205 38.35 -12.43 -8.49
N GLU A 206 38.82 -11.99 -7.33
CA GLU A 206 39.30 -10.62 -7.14
C GLU A 206 40.56 -10.41 -7.98
N ILE A 207 40.59 -9.36 -8.80
CA ILE A 207 41.70 -9.07 -9.70
C ILE A 207 42.21 -7.66 -9.42
N SER A 208 43.53 -7.54 -9.28
CA SER A 208 44.22 -6.27 -9.25
C SER A 208 44.37 -5.71 -10.67
N PRO A 209 44.24 -4.39 -10.89
CA PRO A 209 44.26 -3.80 -12.22
C PRO A 209 45.62 -4.02 -12.89
N SER A 210 45.60 -4.65 -14.07
CA SER A 210 46.76 -4.81 -14.94
C SER A 210 46.78 -3.74 -16.04
N PHE A 211 47.97 -3.40 -16.54
CA PHE A 211 48.12 -2.51 -17.70
C PHE A 211 47.60 -3.22 -18.95
N CYS A 212 46.42 -2.81 -19.43
CA CYS A 212 45.79 -3.38 -20.61
C CYS A 212 46.45 -2.88 -21.89
N SER A 213 46.90 -3.79 -22.75
CA SER A 213 47.32 -3.46 -24.12
C SER A 213 46.10 -3.14 -24.98
N SER A 214 46.24 -2.21 -25.94
CA SER A 214 45.18 -1.67 -26.80
C SER A 214 44.44 -2.71 -27.67
N SER A 215 44.88 -3.96 -27.71
CA SER A 215 44.24 -5.06 -28.44
C SER A 215 43.24 -5.89 -27.64
N GLN A 216 43.07 -5.66 -26.32
CA GLN A 216 42.26 -6.50 -25.42
C GLN A 216 41.00 -5.83 -24.84
N GLN A 217 40.47 -4.79 -25.48
CA GLN A 217 39.41 -3.95 -24.89
C GLN A 217 37.96 -4.34 -25.24
N ASN A 218 37.75 -5.43 -25.99
CA ASN A 218 36.40 -5.85 -26.35
C ASN A 218 35.87 -6.94 -25.41
N ASP A 219 34.71 -6.68 -24.83
CA ASP A 219 33.97 -7.63 -24.01
C ASP A 219 33.45 -8.80 -24.85
N LEU A 220 33.77 -10.03 -24.43
CA LEU A 220 33.26 -11.25 -25.05
C LEU A 220 31.91 -11.68 -24.48
N CYS A 221 31.54 -11.18 -23.31
CA CYS A 221 30.26 -11.44 -22.68
C CYS A 221 29.79 -10.20 -21.91
N LEU A 222 28.48 -9.98 -21.86
CA LEU A 222 27.88 -8.91 -21.05
C LEU A 222 27.18 -9.45 -19.80
N SER A 223 26.90 -10.76 -19.77
CA SER A 223 26.21 -11.47 -18.69
C SER A 223 26.46 -12.97 -18.80
N ASP A 224 26.15 -13.73 -17.75
CA ASP A 224 26.27 -15.19 -17.71
C ASP A 224 25.45 -15.89 -18.79
N MET A 225 24.39 -15.26 -19.30
CA MET A 225 23.55 -15.81 -20.38
C MET A 225 24.30 -15.90 -21.72
N HIS A 226 25.38 -15.14 -21.89
CA HIS A 226 26.25 -15.23 -23.07
C HIS A 226 27.30 -16.34 -22.95
N CYS A 227 27.41 -16.97 -21.77
CA CYS A 227 28.38 -18.00 -21.46
C CYS A 227 27.71 -19.38 -21.44
N ARG A 228 28.54 -20.43 -21.47
CA ARG A 228 28.02 -21.80 -21.32
C ARG A 228 27.46 -21.99 -19.90
N PRO A 229 26.53 -22.94 -19.69
CA PRO A 229 25.92 -23.18 -18.37
C PRO A 229 26.89 -23.49 -17.21
N SER A 230 28.15 -23.83 -17.50
CA SER A 230 29.21 -24.07 -16.51
C SER A 230 30.20 -22.91 -16.36
N GLN A 231 29.86 -21.75 -16.92
CA GLN A 231 30.72 -20.57 -16.98
C GLN A 231 29.97 -19.33 -16.48
N SER A 232 30.71 -18.41 -15.90
CA SER A 232 30.23 -17.08 -15.50
C SER A 232 31.01 -16.00 -16.22
N CYS A 233 30.35 -14.89 -16.54
CA CYS A 233 30.95 -13.75 -17.23
C CYS A 233 31.68 -12.87 -16.22
N CYS A 234 33.00 -13.03 -16.14
CA CYS A 234 33.84 -12.32 -15.19
C CYS A 234 34.70 -11.26 -15.90
N PHE A 235 34.91 -10.12 -15.23
CA PHE A 235 35.87 -9.12 -15.67
C PHE A 235 37.28 -9.60 -15.30
N ASP A 236 38.19 -9.68 -16.27
CA ASP A 236 39.56 -10.19 -16.07
C ASP A 236 40.60 -9.09 -15.74
N GLY A 237 40.15 -7.85 -15.55
CA GLY A 237 40.99 -6.66 -15.39
C GLY A 237 41.05 -5.79 -16.65
N CYS A 238 40.76 -6.34 -17.83
CA CYS A 238 40.78 -5.61 -19.11
C CYS A 238 39.49 -5.76 -19.93
N ALA A 239 38.85 -6.92 -19.91
CA ALA A 239 37.58 -7.16 -20.58
C ALA A 239 36.77 -8.25 -19.86
N ARG A 240 35.49 -8.37 -20.20
CA ARG A 240 34.62 -9.44 -19.71
C ARG A 240 34.80 -10.71 -20.52
N ARG A 241 35.03 -11.84 -19.85
CA ARG A 241 35.21 -13.16 -20.45
C ARG A 241 34.48 -14.24 -19.67
N CYS A 242 33.99 -15.25 -20.38
CA CYS A 242 33.40 -16.44 -19.77
C CYS A 242 34.48 -17.30 -19.10
N ARG A 243 34.39 -17.50 -17.79
CA ARG A 243 35.30 -18.36 -17.01
C ARG A 243 34.56 -19.53 -16.40
N PHE A 244 35.22 -20.69 -16.36
CA PHE A 244 34.69 -21.87 -15.67
C PHE A 244 34.77 -21.66 -14.16
N THR A 245 33.65 -21.86 -13.47
CA THR A 245 33.63 -21.99 -12.01
C THR A 245 33.73 -23.47 -11.69
N LEU A 246 34.84 -23.93 -11.14
CA LEU A 246 35.01 -25.34 -10.78
C LEU A 246 34.09 -25.65 -9.59
N ARG A 247 33.26 -26.70 -9.70
CA ARG A 247 32.73 -27.37 -8.52
C ARG A 247 33.88 -28.19 -7.93
N LEU A 248 34.37 -27.84 -6.74
CA LEU A 248 35.07 -28.83 -5.92
C LEU A 248 34.03 -29.88 -5.47
N PRO A 249 34.39 -31.18 -5.49
CA PRO A 249 33.50 -32.28 -5.09
C PRO A 249 33.01 -32.16 -3.65
#